data_AF-A0A6G3WX59-F1
#
_entry.id   AF-A0A6G3WX59-F1
#
_cell.length_a   1.000
_cell.length_b   1.000
_cell.length_c   1.000
_cell.angle_alpha   90.00
_cell.angle_beta   90.00
_cell.angle_gamma   90.00
#
_symmetry.space_group_name_H-M   'P 1'
#
loop_
_entity.id
_entity.type
_entity.pdbx_description
1 polymer ?
#
loop_
_entity_poly.entity_id
_entity_poly.type
_entity_poly.pdbx_seq_one_letter_code
_entity_poly.pdbx_strand_id
1 'polypeptide(L)'
;MTNTKDRTAAMITPVGQEAQDEARDLAREGRAGKAVRRLRKGSWLKRGPAREALELLADGHALPTSSGQALEVLRSLDAPLVGELTALLDGGRQIDAVKLLRERTGIDLAGGYHLVVELGSRPGTH
;
A
#
# COMPACT_ATOMS: atom_id res chain seq x y z
N MET A 1 7.69 8.84 -16.70
CA MET A 1 8.73 8.68 -15.68
C MET A 1 8.05 8.14 -14.43
N THR A 2 8.20 6.84 -14.18
CA THR A 2 7.60 6.15 -13.02
C THR A 2 8.24 6.69 -11.74
N ASN A 3 7.44 7.23 -10.83
CA ASN A 3 7.94 7.67 -9.54
C ASN A 3 8.03 6.44 -8.62
N THR A 4 9.24 5.98 -8.32
CA THR A 4 9.49 4.74 -7.55
C THR A 4 8.73 4.73 -6.22
N LYS A 5 8.65 5.85 -5.50
CA LYS A 5 7.87 5.93 -4.26
C LYS A 5 6.37 5.81 -4.52
N ASP A 6 5.85 6.44 -5.58
CA ASP A 6 4.44 6.31 -5.92
C ASP A 6 4.09 4.85 -6.28
N ARG A 7 4.98 4.15 -6.98
CA ARG A 7 4.80 2.73 -7.31
C ARG A 7 4.88 1.85 -6.07
N THR A 8 5.84 2.07 -5.18
CA THR A 8 5.90 1.34 -3.90
C THR A 8 4.64 1.56 -3.08
N ALA A 9 4.22 2.81 -2.88
CA ALA A 9 3.00 3.14 -2.18
C ALA A 9 1.75 2.49 -2.82
N ALA A 10 1.70 2.39 -4.15
CA ALA A 10 0.62 1.69 -4.85
C ALA A 10 0.57 0.20 -4.49
N MET A 11 1.73 -0.48 -4.49
CA MET A 11 1.83 -1.91 -4.20
C MET A 11 1.51 -2.27 -2.74
N ILE A 12 1.73 -1.35 -1.79
CA ILE A 12 1.53 -1.62 -0.36
C ILE A 12 0.30 -0.91 0.23
N THR A 13 -0.55 -0.27 -0.56
CA THR A 13 -1.80 0.31 -0.05
C THR A 13 -2.97 -0.62 -0.35
N PRO A 14 -3.70 -1.09 0.67
CA PRO A 14 -4.90 -1.90 0.45
C PRO A 14 -5.96 -1.17 -0.39
N VAL A 15 -6.48 -1.86 -1.39
CA VAL A 15 -7.60 -1.42 -2.23
C VAL A 15 -8.59 -2.57 -2.36
N GLY A 16 -9.85 -2.37 -1.98
CA GLY A 16 -10.87 -3.43 -2.04
C GLY A 16 -11.07 -4.01 -3.44
N GLN A 17 -11.38 -5.30 -3.52
CA GLN A 17 -11.48 -6.04 -4.79
C GLN A 17 -12.45 -5.39 -5.80
N GLU A 18 -13.65 -5.04 -5.35
CA GLU A 18 -14.66 -4.33 -6.17
C GLU A 18 -14.10 -3.04 -6.78
N ALA A 19 -13.28 -2.30 -6.02
CA ALA A 19 -12.65 -1.08 -6.50
C ALA A 19 -11.61 -1.33 -7.60
N GLN A 20 -10.86 -2.43 -7.49
CA GLN A 20 -9.90 -2.84 -8.50
C GLN A 20 -10.61 -3.25 -9.79
N ASP A 21 -11.68 -4.03 -9.68
CA ASP A 21 -12.45 -4.53 -10.82
C ASP A 21 -13.15 -3.39 -11.57
N GLU A 22 -13.84 -2.50 -10.86
CA GLU A 22 -14.43 -1.29 -11.46
C GLU A 22 -13.38 -0.39 -12.11
N ALA A 23 -12.19 -0.26 -11.50
CA ALA A 23 -11.12 0.54 -12.07
C ALA A 23 -10.58 -0.06 -13.38
N ARG A 24 -10.48 -1.40 -13.46
CA ARG A 24 -10.10 -2.10 -14.70
C ARG A 24 -11.15 -1.90 -15.79
N ASP A 25 -12.43 -2.01 -15.45
CA ASP A 25 -13.53 -1.77 -16.40
C ASP A 25 -13.48 -0.33 -16.94
N LEU A 26 -13.35 0.66 -16.04
CA LEU A 26 -13.19 2.06 -16.42
C LEU A 26 -11.95 2.31 -17.28
N ALA A 27 -10.83 1.61 -17.03
CA ALA A 27 -9.62 1.72 -17.84
C ALA A 27 -9.82 1.17 -19.25
N ARG A 28 -10.48 0.01 -19.39
CA ARG A 28 -10.82 -0.59 -20.68
C ARG A 28 -11.74 0.30 -21.52
N GLU A 29 -12.59 1.09 -20.88
CA GLU A 29 -13.42 2.12 -21.53
C GLU A 29 -12.66 3.42 -21.87
N GLY A 30 -11.34 3.50 -21.63
CA GLY A 30 -10.54 4.72 -21.85
C GLY A 30 -10.77 5.81 -20.78
N ARG A 31 -11.42 5.50 -19.65
CA ARG A 31 -11.81 6.45 -18.60
C ARG A 31 -10.82 6.46 -17.44
N ALA A 32 -9.51 6.54 -17.73
CA ALA A 32 -8.44 6.45 -16.74
C ALA A 32 -8.60 7.43 -15.56
N GLY A 33 -9.05 8.67 -15.81
CA GLY A 33 -9.29 9.65 -14.74
C GLY A 33 -10.37 9.21 -13.73
N LYS A 34 -11.39 8.46 -14.16
CA LYS A 34 -12.42 7.90 -13.28
C LYS A 34 -11.91 6.64 -12.57
N ALA A 35 -11.13 5.80 -13.24
CA ALA A 35 -10.48 4.64 -12.63
C ALA A 35 -9.57 5.05 -11.46
N VAL A 36 -8.69 6.05 -11.66
CA VAL A 36 -7.84 6.61 -10.59
C VAL A 36 -8.67 7.15 -9.43
N ARG A 37 -9.79 7.84 -9.69
CA ARG A 37 -10.69 8.30 -8.62
C ARG A 37 -11.33 7.14 -7.88
N ARG A 38 -11.69 6.06 -8.57
CA ARG A 38 -12.30 4.87 -7.98
C ARG A 38 -11.34 4.15 -7.03
N LEU A 39 -10.09 3.94 -7.45
CA LEU A 39 -9.05 3.31 -6.62
C LEU A 39 -8.79 4.07 -5.33
N ARG A 40 -8.92 5.39 -5.34
CA ARG A 40 -8.74 6.25 -4.16
C ARG A 40 -9.94 6.23 -3.21
N LYS A 41 -11.14 5.95 -3.69
CA LYS A 41 -12.35 5.99 -2.87
C LYS A 41 -12.38 4.76 -1.97
N GLY A 42 -12.37 4.98 -0.65
CA GLY A 42 -12.34 3.90 0.34
C GLY A 42 -10.96 3.26 0.52
N SER A 43 -9.90 3.86 -0.04
CA SER A 43 -8.51 3.49 0.22
C SER A 43 -7.73 4.71 0.71
N TRP A 44 -6.44 4.51 0.97
CA TRP A 44 -5.53 5.59 1.34
C TRP A 44 -4.60 6.03 0.22
N LEU A 45 -4.88 5.63 -1.02
CA LEU A 45 -4.07 6.01 -2.18
C LEU A 45 -4.11 7.53 -2.43
N LYS A 46 -2.91 8.12 -2.51
CA LYS A 46 -2.73 9.47 -3.05
C LYS A 46 -2.86 9.45 -4.57
N ARG A 47 -2.96 10.63 -5.20
CA ARG A 47 -3.15 10.74 -6.66
C ARG A 47 -2.03 10.09 -7.48
N GLY A 48 -0.77 10.26 -7.09
CA GLY A 48 0.39 9.63 -7.75
C GLY A 48 0.34 8.10 -7.66
N PRO A 49 0.33 7.53 -6.44
CA PRO A 49 0.19 6.10 -6.23
C PRO A 49 -1.05 5.50 -6.89
N ALA A 50 -2.18 6.21 -6.93
CA ALA A 50 -3.39 5.72 -7.61
C ALA A 50 -3.25 5.62 -9.14
N ARG A 51 -2.35 6.39 -9.76
CA ARG A 51 -2.02 6.21 -11.19
C ARG A 51 -1.18 4.96 -11.38
N GLU A 52 -0.13 4.80 -10.59
CA GLU A 52 0.72 3.60 -10.61
C GLU A 52 -0.08 2.32 -10.30
N ALA A 53 -1.03 2.41 -9.38
CA ALA A 53 -1.98 1.34 -9.06
C ALA A 53 -2.81 0.94 -10.30
N LEU A 54 -3.25 1.92 -11.09
CA LEU A 54 -4.00 1.65 -12.32
C LEU A 54 -3.13 0.96 -13.38
N GLU A 55 -1.89 1.41 -13.55
CA GLU A 55 -0.93 0.77 -14.47
C GLU A 55 -0.66 -0.67 -14.04
N LEU A 56 -0.43 -0.93 -12.75
CA LEU A 56 -0.28 -2.28 -12.20
C LEU A 56 -1.49 -3.17 -12.52
N LEU A 57 -2.71 -2.67 -12.33
CA LEU A 57 -3.93 -3.41 -12.66
C LEU A 57 -4.10 -3.66 -14.16
N ALA A 58 -3.66 -2.73 -15.01
CA ALA A 58 -3.67 -2.87 -16.47
C ALA A 58 -2.65 -3.91 -16.94
N ASP A 59 -1.49 -3.99 -16.28
CA ASP A 59 -0.45 -5.01 -16.48
C ASP A 59 -0.84 -6.40 -15.94
N GLY A 60 -2.03 -6.53 -15.35
CA GLY A 60 -2.56 -7.80 -14.83
C GLY A 60 -2.13 -8.12 -13.39
N HIS A 61 -1.45 -7.21 -12.70
CA HIS A 61 -1.18 -7.38 -11.28
C HIS A 61 -2.47 -7.19 -10.45
N ALA A 62 -2.49 -7.82 -9.28
CA ALA A 62 -3.47 -7.55 -8.24
C ALA A 62 -2.84 -6.62 -7.19
N LEU A 63 -3.64 -5.72 -6.63
CA LEU A 63 -3.24 -4.91 -5.47
C LEU A 63 -3.69 -5.64 -4.19
N PRO A 64 -3.01 -5.44 -3.05
CA PRO A 64 -3.46 -6.03 -1.80
C PRO A 64 -4.86 -5.54 -1.45
N THR A 65 -5.71 -6.42 -0.90
CA THR A 65 -7.06 -6.07 -0.43
C THR A 65 -7.14 -5.91 1.09
N SER A 66 -6.05 -6.19 1.81
CA SER A 66 -5.96 -6.08 3.27
C SER A 66 -4.57 -5.63 3.73
N SER A 67 -4.48 -5.14 4.98
CA SER A 67 -3.19 -4.77 5.59
C SER A 67 -2.22 -5.95 5.67
N GLY A 68 -2.71 -7.16 5.98
CA GLY A 68 -1.89 -8.38 5.99
C GLY A 68 -1.28 -8.68 4.63
N GLN A 69 -2.06 -8.62 3.54
CA GLN A 69 -1.53 -8.79 2.18
C GLN A 69 -0.54 -7.68 1.82
N ALA A 70 -0.84 -6.43 2.18
CA ALA A 70 0.07 -5.32 1.94
C ALA A 70 1.41 -5.48 2.70
N LEU A 71 1.37 -6.07 3.90
CA LEU A 71 2.56 -6.38 4.67
C LEU A 71 3.40 -7.49 4.03
N GLU A 72 2.79 -8.53 3.47
CA GLU A 72 3.50 -9.55 2.70
C GLU A 72 4.19 -8.96 1.46
N VAL A 73 3.51 -8.04 0.77
CA VAL A 73 4.11 -7.30 -0.35
C VAL A 73 5.29 -6.45 0.13
N LEU A 74 5.14 -5.73 1.25
CA LEU A 74 6.25 -4.94 1.82
C LEU A 74 7.45 -5.81 2.20
N ARG A 75 7.23 -6.98 2.81
CA ARG A 75 8.29 -7.96 3.13
C ARG A 75 9.03 -8.43 1.89
N SER A 76 8.29 -8.68 0.81
CA SER A 76 8.86 -9.12 -0.46
C SER A 76 9.65 -8.02 -1.17
N LEU A 77 9.24 -6.75 -1.02
CA LEU A 77 9.90 -5.60 -1.64
C LEU A 77 11.12 -5.09 -0.87
N ASP A 78 11.03 -5.04 0.46
CA ASP A 78 12.04 -4.43 1.34
C ASP A 78 12.06 -5.11 2.72
N ALA A 79 12.55 -6.35 2.77
CA ALA A 79 12.73 -7.10 4.01
C ALA A 79 13.59 -6.36 5.06
N PRO A 80 14.69 -5.66 4.69
CA PRO A 80 15.45 -4.85 5.65
C PRO A 80 14.61 -3.78 6.34
N LEU A 81 13.78 -3.04 5.59
CA LEU A 81 12.87 -2.04 6.16
C LEU A 81 11.90 -2.69 7.16
N VAL A 82 11.34 -3.86 6.86
CA VAL A 82 10.45 -4.57 7.81
C VAL A 82 11.19 -4.93 9.11
N GLY A 83 12.47 -5.33 9.01
CA GLY A 83 13.32 -5.57 10.17
C GLY A 83 13.50 -4.31 11.04
N GLU A 84 13.79 -3.17 10.42
CA GLU A 84 13.90 -1.87 11.12
C GLU A 84 12.59 -1.47 11.80
N LEU A 85 11.45 -1.61 11.10
CA LEU A 85 10.12 -1.33 11.66
C LEU A 85 9.81 -2.24 12.85
N THR A 86 10.19 -3.52 12.77
CA THR A 86 10.01 -4.48 13.86
C THR A 86 10.85 -4.09 15.08
N ALA A 87 12.12 -3.71 14.89
CA ALA A 87 12.97 -3.25 15.98
C ALA A 87 12.48 -1.95 16.63
N LEU A 88 11.86 -1.05 15.86
CA LEU A 88 11.18 0.13 16.41
C LEU A 88 9.96 -0.27 17.27
N LEU A 89 9.15 -1.23 16.80
CA LEU A 89 7.97 -1.72 17.52
C LEU A 89 8.33 -2.48 18.80
N ASP A 90 9.35 -3.34 18.78
CA ASP A 90 9.84 -4.05 19.96
C ASP A 90 10.36 -3.07 21.04
N GLY A 91 10.82 -1.87 20.62
CA GLY A 91 11.19 -0.77 21.51
C GLY A 91 10.03 0.17 21.90
N GLY A 92 8.77 -0.14 21.57
CA GLY A 92 7.61 0.70 21.85
C GLY A 92 7.50 1.98 21.01
N ARG A 93 8.31 2.12 19.95
CA ARG A 93 8.42 3.33 19.10
C ARG A 93 7.53 3.28 17.87
N GLN A 94 6.23 3.04 18.05
CA GLN A 94 5.28 2.92 16.94
C GLN A 94 5.20 4.17 16.06
N ILE A 95 5.24 5.37 16.66
CA ILE A 95 5.20 6.63 15.89
C ILE A 95 6.41 6.74 14.95
N ASP A 96 7.59 6.35 15.41
CA ASP A 96 8.80 6.40 14.61
C ASP A 96 8.78 5.34 13.50
N ALA A 97 8.21 4.16 13.74
CA ALA A 97 7.97 3.16 12.70
C ALA A 97 7.07 3.71 11.58
N VAL A 98 5.97 4.38 11.93
CA VAL A 98 5.07 5.01 10.94
C VAL A 98 5.80 6.10 10.15
N LYS A 99 6.63 6.93 10.80
CA LYS A 99 7.43 7.95 10.12
C LYS A 99 8.41 7.33 9.12
N LEU A 100 9.19 6.34 9.57
CA LEU A 100 10.17 5.64 8.74
C LEU A 100 9.51 5.02 7.51
N LEU A 101 8.41 4.27 7.71
CA LEU A 101 7.68 3.63 6.61
C LEU A 101 7.23 4.65 5.57
N ARG A 102 6.65 5.78 5.99
CA ARG A 102 6.18 6.84 5.09
C ARG A 102 7.30 7.52 4.34
N GLU A 103 8.42 7.78 5.00
CA GLU A 103 9.58 8.41 4.38
C GLU A 103 10.17 7.54 3.27
N ARG A 104 10.30 6.23 3.53
CA ARG A 104 10.88 5.26 2.61
C ARG A 104 9.96 4.94 1.43
N THR A 105 8.67 4.78 1.69
CA THR A 105 7.73 4.27 0.68
C THR A 105 6.81 5.31 0.06
N GLY A 106 6.64 6.48 0.68
CA GLY A 106 5.70 7.50 0.23
C GLY A 106 4.23 7.24 0.58
N ILE A 107 3.93 6.14 1.28
CA ILE A 107 2.57 5.82 1.74
C ILE A 107 1.98 6.97 2.57
N ASP A 108 0.66 7.08 2.58
CA ASP A 108 -0.02 8.06 3.40
C ASP A 108 0.08 7.71 4.91
N LEU A 109 -0.44 8.60 5.75
CA LEU A 109 -0.38 8.42 7.19
C LEU A 109 -1.25 7.26 7.68
N ALA A 110 -2.48 7.16 7.21
CA ALA A 110 -3.42 6.13 7.66
C ALA A 110 -2.99 4.74 7.18
N GLY A 111 -2.62 4.60 5.89
CA GLY A 111 -2.07 3.34 5.38
C GLY A 111 -0.78 2.94 6.09
N GLY A 112 0.12 3.89 6.34
CA GLY A 112 1.34 3.64 7.09
C GLY A 112 1.07 3.18 8.54
N TYR A 113 0.10 3.82 9.21
CA TYR A 113 -0.33 3.42 10.54
C TYR A 113 -0.89 1.99 10.57
N HIS A 114 -1.82 1.67 9.67
CA HIS A 114 -2.45 0.36 9.63
C HIS A 114 -1.46 -0.77 9.31
N LEU A 115 -0.50 -0.54 8.43
CA LEU A 115 0.59 -1.49 8.16
C LEU A 115 1.49 -1.74 9.38
N VAL A 116 1.83 -0.67 10.11
CA VAL A 116 2.65 -0.79 11.32
C VAL A 116 1.89 -1.51 12.44
N VAL A 117 0.59 -1.24 12.59
CA VAL A 117 -0.28 -1.96 13.53
C VAL A 117 -0.38 -3.44 13.15
N GLU A 118 -0.59 -3.75 11.87
CA GLU A 118 -0.61 -5.13 11.36
C GLU A 118 0.70 -5.86 11.69
N LEU A 119 1.86 -5.22 11.44
CA LEU A 119 3.17 -5.77 11.74
C LEU A 119 3.36 -6.04 13.24
N GLY A 120 2.85 -5.14 14.10
CA GLY A 120 2.93 -5.29 15.55
C GLY A 120 1.93 -6.30 16.14
N SER A 121 0.86 -6.62 15.40
CA SER A 121 -0.23 -7.50 15.86
C SER A 121 0.14 -8.99 15.74
N ARG A 122 1.41 -9.37 15.97
CA ARG A 122 1.92 -10.75 15.88
C ARG A 122 0.85 -11.75 16.37
N PRO A 123 0.46 -12.78 15.58
CA PRO A 123 -0.35 -13.86 16.14
C PRO A 123 0.43 -14.44 17.31
N GLY A 124 -0.17 -14.40 18.50
CA GLY A 124 0.52 -14.69 19.75
C GLY A 124 1.30 -16.00 19.67
N THR A 125 2.60 -15.92 19.90
CA THR A 125 3.36 -17.01 20.50
C THR A 125 2.84 -17.18 21.92
N HIS A 126 1.91 -18.12 22.09
CA HIS A 126 1.73 -18.84 23.35
C HIS A 126 2.55 -20.13 23.30
#